data_AF-A0A6I2A5W7-F1
#
_entry.id   AF-A0A6I2A5W7-F1
#
_cell.length_a   1.000
_cell.length_b   1.000
_cell.length_c   1.000
_cell.angle_alpha   90.00
_cell.angle_beta   90.00
_cell.angle_gamma   90.00
#
_symmetry.space_group_name_H-M   'P 1'
#
loop_
_entity.id
_entity.type
_entity.pdbx_description
1 polymer ?
#
loop_
_entity_poly.entity_id
_entity_poly.type
_entity_poly.pdbx_seq_one_letter_code
_entity_poly.pdbx_strand_id
1 'polypeptide(L)'
;MIKQHYQNIIVQTVCSLLVPFIQLFALYVIIHGHYGPGGGFQGGVLLAVSIILQRLYLGSKISYRKFSPKMALAFGAIGMLIFGFAGVVPLAFGGAFLDYENLPIFWVHGAELRALGILIVEIGIGLAVFGTLVLIFDSLVGERW
;
A
#
# COMPACT_ATOMS: atom_id res chain seq x y z
N MET A 1 0.26 -23.57 -5.85
CA MET A 1 -1.14 -23.89 -6.25
C MET A 1 -1.71 -22.96 -7.33
N ILE A 2 -1.02 -21.87 -7.71
CA ILE A 2 -1.44 -20.89 -8.75
C ILE A 2 -0.59 -21.03 -10.04
N LYS A 3 -0.04 -22.22 -10.29
CA LYS A 3 0.86 -22.45 -11.43
C LYS A 3 0.13 -22.48 -12.78
N GLN A 4 -1.19 -22.66 -12.79
CA GLN A 4 -1.98 -22.71 -14.01
C GLN A 4 -2.70 -21.38 -14.26
N HIS A 5 -2.59 -20.92 -15.50
CA HIS A 5 -3.32 -19.78 -16.03
C HIS A 5 -4.81 -20.14 -16.11
N TYR A 6 -5.69 -19.33 -15.51
CA TYR A 6 -7.13 -19.60 -15.59
C TYR A 6 -7.59 -19.39 -17.04
N GLN A 7 -7.87 -20.48 -17.76
CA GLN A 7 -8.23 -20.44 -19.19
C GLN A 7 -9.70 -20.09 -19.38
N ASN A 8 -10.13 -18.94 -18.85
CA ASN A 8 -11.45 -18.40 -19.10
C ASN A 8 -11.32 -16.93 -19.53
N ILE A 9 -11.63 -16.66 -20.80
CA ILE A 9 -11.49 -15.33 -21.40
C ILE A 9 -12.34 -14.27 -20.68
N ILE A 10 -13.51 -14.65 -20.17
CA ILE A 10 -14.41 -13.75 -19.44
C ILE A 10 -13.74 -13.30 -18.14
N VAL A 11 -13.22 -14.25 -17.35
CA VAL A 11 -12.52 -13.96 -16.09
C VAL A 11 -11.30 -13.06 -16.34
N GLN A 12 -10.48 -13.40 -17.34
CA GLN A 12 -9.30 -12.60 -17.65
C GLN A 12 -9.64 -11.17 -18.05
N THR A 13 -10.67 -11.00 -18.87
CA THR A 13 -11.11 -9.68 -19.35
C THR A 13 -11.66 -8.84 -18.21
N VAL A 14 -12.60 -9.40 -17.43
CA VAL A 14 -13.25 -8.70 -16.31
C VAL A 14 -12.24 -8.36 -15.22
N CYS A 15 -11.39 -9.30 -14.80
CA CYS A 15 -10.39 -9.03 -13.77
C CYS A 15 -9.35 -8.01 -14.25
N SER A 16 -8.90 -8.09 -15.50
CA SER A 16 -7.95 -7.10 -16.05
C SER A 16 -8.54 -5.70 -16.10
N LEU A 17 -9.85 -5.59 -16.35
CA LEU A 17 -10.56 -4.31 -16.29
C LEU A 17 -10.69 -3.81 -14.84
N LEU A 18 -11.04 -4.68 -13.88
CA LEU A 18 -11.30 -4.29 -12.49
C LEU A 18 -10.03 -3.85 -11.74
N VAL A 19 -8.88 -4.47 -11.99
CA VAL A 19 -7.62 -4.18 -11.29
C VAL A 19 -7.29 -2.68 -11.21
N PRO A 20 -7.25 -1.91 -12.31
CA PRO A 20 -6.95 -0.48 -12.24
C PRO A 20 -8.03 0.32 -11.48
N PHE A 21 -9.31 -0.08 -11.52
CA PHE A 21 -10.36 0.59 -10.73
C PHE A 21 -10.19 0.32 -9.23
N ILE A 22 -9.84 -0.91 -8.85
CA ILE A 22 -9.53 -1.25 -7.45
C ILE A 22 -8.35 -0.41 -6.97
N GLN A 23 -7.30 -0.28 -7.79
CA GLN A 23 -6.12 0.52 -7.45
C GLN A 23 -6.46 2.00 -7.31
N LEU A 24 -7.24 2.56 -8.23
CA LEU A 24 -7.68 3.94 -8.16
C LEU A 24 -8.53 4.20 -6.90
N PHE A 25 -9.47 3.30 -6.60
CA PHE A 25 -10.29 3.40 -5.40
C PHE A 25 -9.46 3.25 -4.12
N ALA A 26 -8.46 2.38 -4.12
CA ALA A 26 -7.53 2.24 -3.00
C ALA A 26 -6.76 3.54 -2.74
N LEU A 27 -6.25 4.20 -3.79
CA LEU A 27 -5.59 5.50 -3.67
C LEU A 27 -6.53 6.57 -3.11
N TYR A 28 -7.79 6.59 -3.57
CA TYR A 28 -8.82 7.47 -3.01
C TYR A 28 -9.01 7.25 -1.50
N VAL A 29 -9.14 5.99 -1.07
CA VAL A 29 -9.32 5.61 0.35
C VAL A 29 -8.13 6.01 1.22
N ILE A 30 -6.90 5.95 0.70
CA ILE A 30 -5.69 6.40 1.42
C ILE A 30 -5.71 7.93 1.55
N ILE A 31 -5.94 8.64 0.45
CA ILE A 31 -5.83 10.11 0.42
C ILE A 31 -6.94 10.78 1.25
N HIS A 32 -8.14 10.19 1.25
CA HIS A 32 -9.32 10.76 1.93
C HIS A 32 -9.60 10.12 3.30
N GLY A 33 -8.65 9.36 3.85
CA GLY A 33 -8.81 8.67 5.14
C GLY A 33 -9.14 9.61 6.31
N HIS A 34 -8.61 10.83 6.28
CA HIS A 34 -8.90 11.85 7.28
C HIS A 34 -10.28 12.52 7.15
N TYR A 35 -10.96 12.41 6.00
CA TYR A 35 -12.28 13.02 5.75
C TYR A 35 -13.46 12.03 5.85
N GLY A 36 -13.19 10.74 5.87
CA GLY A 36 -14.24 9.71 5.83
C GLY A 36 -13.75 8.36 6.34
N PRO A 37 -14.62 7.33 6.36
CA PRO A 37 -14.21 6.00 6.77
C PRO A 37 -13.18 5.43 5.79
N GLY A 38 -11.99 5.09 6.28
CA GLY A 38 -10.90 4.63 5.43
C GLY A 38 -9.53 4.79 6.07
N GLY A 39 -8.54 5.09 5.23
CA GLY A 39 -7.16 5.35 5.63
C GLY A 39 -6.15 4.37 5.05
N GLY A 40 -4.92 4.48 5.54
CA GLY A 40 -3.77 3.72 5.06
C GLY A 40 -3.99 2.22 5.05
N PHE A 41 -4.49 1.64 6.15
CA PHE A 41 -4.64 0.20 6.28
C PHE A 41 -5.61 -0.38 5.24
N GLN A 42 -6.83 0.17 5.17
CA GLN A 42 -7.89 -0.30 4.28
C GLN A 42 -7.50 -0.11 2.81
N GLY A 43 -6.89 1.03 2.47
CA GLY A 43 -6.36 1.27 1.13
C GLY A 43 -5.21 0.32 0.77
N GLY A 44 -4.29 0.05 1.71
CA GLY A 44 -3.22 -0.93 1.53
C GLY A 44 -3.76 -2.34 1.28
N VAL A 45 -4.83 -2.74 1.98
CA VAL A 45 -5.53 -4.02 1.73
C VAL A 45 -6.10 -4.05 0.31
N LEU A 46 -6.76 -2.98 -0.15
CA LEU A 46 -7.31 -2.91 -1.51
C LEU A 46 -6.22 -3.01 -2.59
N LEU A 47 -5.08 -2.34 -2.39
CA LEU A 47 -3.92 -2.48 -3.27
C LEU A 47 -3.42 -3.93 -3.30
N ALA A 48 -3.31 -4.58 -2.13
CA ALA A 48 -2.88 -5.97 -2.04
C ALA A 48 -3.84 -6.91 -2.78
N VAL A 49 -5.15 -6.74 -2.57
CA VAL A 49 -6.20 -7.50 -3.27
C VAL A 49 -6.09 -7.34 -4.78
N SER A 50 -5.75 -6.16 -5.30
CA SER A 50 -5.56 -5.95 -6.74
C SER A 50 -4.42 -6.80 -7.31
N ILE A 51 -3.33 -6.98 -6.57
CA ILE A 51 -2.18 -7.82 -6.96
C ILE A 51 -2.51 -9.30 -6.77
N ILE A 52 -3.17 -9.66 -5.66
CA ILE A 52 -3.61 -11.03 -5.39
C ILE A 52 -4.57 -11.49 -6.50
N LEU A 53 -5.52 -10.65 -6.90
CA LEU A 53 -6.41 -10.93 -8.03
C LEU A 53 -5.60 -11.20 -9.31
N GLN A 54 -4.59 -10.38 -9.61
CA GLN A 54 -3.67 -10.64 -10.72
C GLN A 54 -2.92 -11.98 -10.59
N ARG A 55 -2.48 -12.37 -9.38
CA ARG A 55 -1.90 -13.70 -9.16
C ARG A 55 -2.87 -14.79 -9.60
N LEU A 56 -4.12 -14.70 -9.15
CA LEU A 56 -5.15 -15.71 -9.36
C LEU A 56 -5.52 -15.91 -10.84
N TYR A 57 -5.76 -14.83 -11.59
CA TYR A 57 -6.23 -14.97 -12.98
C TYR A 57 -5.09 -15.12 -14.01
N LEU A 58 -3.91 -14.51 -13.77
CA LEU A 58 -2.77 -14.61 -14.70
C LEU A 58 -1.87 -15.81 -14.40
N GLY A 59 -1.91 -16.37 -13.19
CA GLY A 59 -0.93 -17.33 -12.71
C GLY A 59 0.37 -16.66 -12.24
N SER A 60 1.21 -17.40 -11.52
CA SER A 60 2.44 -16.87 -10.91
C SER A 60 3.44 -16.33 -11.95
N LYS A 61 3.68 -17.05 -13.05
CA LYS A 61 4.68 -16.69 -14.07
C LYS A 61 4.47 -15.30 -14.69
N ILE A 62 3.24 -14.97 -15.09
CA ILE A 62 2.94 -13.69 -15.75
C ILE A 62 2.81 -12.58 -14.71
N SER A 63 2.09 -12.85 -13.61
CA SER A 63 1.89 -11.84 -12.59
C SER A 63 3.20 -11.42 -11.91
N TYR A 64 4.16 -12.34 -11.68
CA TYR A 64 5.43 -12.02 -11.02
C TYR A 64 6.33 -11.14 -11.89
N ARG A 65 6.17 -11.19 -13.22
CA ARG A 65 6.85 -10.26 -14.14
C ARG A 65 6.27 -8.85 -14.08
N LYS A 66 4.97 -8.70 -13.76
CA LYS A 66 4.31 -7.40 -13.59
C LYS A 66 4.58 -6.79 -12.21
N PHE A 67 4.54 -7.61 -11.17
CA PHE A 67 4.78 -7.20 -9.80
C PHE A 67 5.50 -8.33 -9.06
N SER A 68 6.78 -8.17 -8.75
CA SER A 68 7.56 -9.25 -8.11
C SER A 68 7.41 -9.23 -6.58
N PRO A 69 7.65 -10.36 -5.89
CA PRO A 69 7.73 -10.38 -4.42
C PRO A 69 8.78 -9.40 -3.86
N LYS A 70 9.89 -9.16 -4.59
CA LYS A 70 10.88 -8.13 -4.24
C LYS A 70 10.29 -6.72 -4.25
N MET A 71 9.39 -6.41 -5.20
CA MET A 71 8.66 -5.14 -5.19
C MET A 71 7.72 -5.06 -3.99
N ALA A 72 7.00 -6.14 -3.68
CA ALA A 72 6.15 -6.20 -2.48
C ALA A 72 6.96 -5.91 -1.21
N LEU A 73 8.14 -6.52 -1.07
CA LEU A 73 9.06 -6.26 0.03
C LEU A 73 9.54 -4.80 0.06
N ALA A 74 9.90 -4.25 -1.10
CA ALA A 74 10.33 -2.86 -1.20
C ALA A 74 9.22 -1.89 -0.77
N PHE A 75 7.98 -2.07 -1.24
CA PHE A 75 6.84 -1.26 -0.79
C PHE A 75 6.58 -1.41 0.70
N GLY A 76 6.65 -2.64 1.22
CA GLY A 76 6.51 -2.93 2.65
C GLY A 76 7.54 -2.16 3.50
N ALA A 77 8.81 -2.27 3.11
CA ALA A 77 9.92 -1.62 3.80
C ALA A 77 9.88 -0.09 3.69
N ILE A 78 9.62 0.44 2.48
CA ILE A 78 9.46 1.89 2.26
C ILE A 78 8.32 2.43 3.10
N GLY A 79 7.18 1.73 3.16
CA GLY A 79 6.05 2.11 3.99
C GLY A 79 6.42 2.24 5.47
N MET A 80 7.13 1.24 6.01
CA MET A 80 7.59 1.31 7.40
C MET A 80 8.65 2.38 7.64
N LEU A 81 9.54 2.64 6.68
CA LEU A 81 10.49 3.74 6.78
C LEU A 81 9.77 5.09 6.80
N ILE A 82 8.76 5.30 5.94
CA ILE A 82 7.95 6.53 5.94
C ILE A 82 7.30 6.73 7.30
N PHE A 83 6.64 5.70 7.85
CA PHE A 83 6.03 5.76 9.18
C PHE A 83 7.06 6.08 10.26
N GLY A 84 8.19 5.37 10.26
CA GLY A 84 9.27 5.55 11.24
C GLY A 84 9.86 6.96 11.20
N PHE A 85 10.17 7.48 10.00
CA PHE A 85 10.68 8.83 9.83
C PHE A 85 9.64 9.89 10.18
N ALA A 86 8.37 9.72 9.81
CA ALA A 86 7.31 10.65 10.21
C ALA A 86 7.18 10.76 11.75
N GLY A 87 7.47 9.67 12.47
CA GLY A 87 7.50 9.66 13.93
C GLY A 87 8.79 10.23 14.54
N VAL A 88 9.95 9.91 13.98
CA VAL A 88 11.27 10.28 14.55
C VAL A 88 11.68 11.71 14.19
N VAL A 89 11.33 12.20 13.01
CA VAL A 89 11.72 13.55 12.54
C VAL A 89 11.29 14.64 13.53
N PRO A 90 10.04 14.68 14.04
CA PRO A 90 9.62 15.66 15.05
C PRO A 90 10.52 15.74 16.29
N LEU A 91 11.10 14.61 16.75
CA LEU A 91 12.01 14.58 17.89
C LEU A 91 13.28 15.42 17.65
N ALA A 92 13.77 15.45 16.41
CA ALA A 92 14.94 16.25 16.02
C ALA A 92 14.66 17.76 16.02
N PHE A 93 13.39 18.17 16.02
CA PHE A 93 12.93 19.55 16.00
C PHE A 93 12.26 19.98 17.32
N GLY A 94 12.42 19.21 18.39
CA GLY A 94 11.93 19.54 19.73
C GLY A 94 10.50 19.09 20.04
N GLY A 95 9.85 18.37 19.12
CA GLY A 95 8.55 17.73 19.34
C GLY A 95 8.64 16.35 19.98
N ALA A 96 7.48 15.73 20.23
CA ALA A 96 7.39 14.33 20.65
C ALA A 96 7.34 13.36 19.44
N PHE A 97 7.41 12.05 19.68
CA PHE A 97 7.24 11.06 18.61
C PHE A 97 5.84 11.19 17.97
N LEU A 98 5.78 11.25 16.63
CA LEU A 98 4.56 11.52 15.83
C LEU A 98 3.89 12.88 16.12
N ASP A 99 4.62 13.83 16.70
CA ASP A 99 4.15 15.20 16.85
C ASP A 99 4.26 15.96 15.52
N TYR A 100 3.19 15.87 14.72
CA TYR A 100 3.16 16.43 13.38
C TYR A 100 3.33 17.95 13.33
N GLU A 101 3.10 18.67 14.43
CA GLU A 101 3.31 20.12 14.51
C GLU A 101 4.79 20.50 14.38
N ASN A 102 5.68 19.59 14.74
CA ASN A 102 7.12 19.77 14.72
C ASN A 102 7.78 19.14 13.47
N LEU A 103 7.00 18.83 12.42
CA LEU A 103 7.54 18.44 11.12
C LEU A 103 8.21 19.64 10.42
N PRO A 104 9.41 19.48 9.81
CA PRO A 104 10.16 20.56 9.18
C PRO A 104 9.62 20.92 7.78
N ILE A 105 8.32 21.17 7.66
CA ILE A 105 7.64 21.56 6.42
C ILE A 105 7.27 23.04 6.52
N PHE A 106 8.25 23.90 6.24
CA PHE A 106 8.19 25.34 6.54
C PHE A 106 7.13 26.14 5.76
N TRP A 107 6.45 25.54 4.79
CA TRP A 107 5.45 26.20 3.95
C TRP A 107 4.01 25.96 4.44
N VAL A 108 3.81 25.09 5.43
CA VAL A 108 2.49 24.67 5.94
C VAL A 108 2.50 24.74 7.46
N HIS A 109 1.41 25.23 8.08
CA HIS A 109 1.40 25.51 9.52
C HIS A 109 0.11 25.03 10.19
N GLY A 110 0.16 24.84 11.52
CA GLY A 110 -1.01 24.55 12.34
C GLY A 110 -1.78 23.30 11.90
N ALA A 111 -3.09 23.44 11.74
CA ALA A 111 -3.98 22.31 11.40
C ALA A 111 -3.64 21.66 10.04
N GLU A 112 -3.21 22.45 9.05
CA GLU A 112 -2.84 21.93 7.73
C GLU A 112 -1.58 21.06 7.81
N LEU A 113 -0.61 21.44 8.65
CA LEU A 113 0.62 20.66 8.85
C LEU A 113 0.30 19.31 9.51
N ARG A 114 -0.60 19.31 10.50
CA ARG A 114 -1.07 18.08 11.14
C ARG A 114 -1.80 17.18 10.14
N ALA A 115 -2.67 17.74 9.31
CA ALA A 115 -3.38 16.98 8.28
C ALA A 115 -2.40 16.35 7.27
N LEU A 116 -1.37 17.10 6.85
CA LEU A 116 -0.31 16.57 5.99
C LEU A 116 0.49 15.47 6.68
N GLY A 117 0.84 15.63 7.96
CA GLY A 117 1.50 14.60 8.76
C GLY A 117 0.69 13.31 8.86
N ILE A 118 -0.62 13.42 9.09
CA ILE A 118 -1.56 12.29 9.07
C ILE A 118 -1.53 11.60 7.70
N LEU A 119 -1.65 12.36 6.61
CA LEU A 119 -1.61 11.81 5.25
C LEU A 119 -0.28 11.07 4.96
N ILE A 120 0.86 11.62 5.38
CA ILE A 120 2.17 10.96 5.23
C ILE A 120 2.18 9.61 5.95
N VAL A 121 1.66 9.57 7.18
CA VAL A 121 1.55 8.35 7.97
C VAL A 121 0.59 7.35 7.33
N GLU A 122 -0.56 7.79 6.82
CA GLU A 122 -1.51 6.93 6.10
C GLU A 122 -0.89 6.32 4.84
N ILE A 123 -0.11 7.08 4.08
CA ILE A 123 0.64 6.57 2.92
C ILE A 123 1.65 5.52 3.38
N GLY A 124 2.43 5.80 4.44
CA GLY A 124 3.40 4.85 5.00
C GLY A 124 2.76 3.53 5.41
N ILE A 125 1.67 3.60 6.20
CA ILE A 125 0.89 2.43 6.61
C ILE A 125 0.32 1.70 5.40
N GLY A 126 -0.23 2.41 4.41
CA GLY A 126 -0.82 1.80 3.23
C GLY A 126 0.19 1.01 2.39
N LEU A 127 1.39 1.54 2.21
CA LEU A 127 2.48 0.82 1.52
C LEU A 127 2.98 -0.38 2.32
N ALA A 128 3.10 -0.23 3.65
CA ALA A 128 3.52 -1.30 4.55
C ALA A 128 2.54 -2.49 4.49
N VAL A 129 1.25 -2.20 4.62
CA VAL A 129 0.17 -3.19 4.54
C VAL A 129 0.08 -3.82 3.15
N PHE A 130 0.16 -3.00 2.10
CA PHE A 130 0.14 -3.47 0.72
C PHE A 130 1.22 -4.52 0.46
N GLY A 131 2.48 -4.18 0.72
CA GLY A 131 3.61 -5.07 0.51
C GLY A 131 3.51 -6.34 1.37
N THR A 132 3.21 -6.17 2.65
CA THR A 132 3.16 -7.27 3.62
C THR A 132 2.07 -8.29 3.27
N LEU A 133 0.87 -7.84 2.89
CA LEU A 133 -0.23 -8.76 2.56
C LEU A 133 0.03 -9.55 1.27
N VAL A 134 0.66 -8.92 0.27
CA VAL A 134 1.09 -9.64 -0.94
C VAL A 134 2.12 -10.71 -0.59
N LEU A 135 3.09 -10.38 0.28
CA LEU A 135 4.11 -11.34 0.72
C LEU A 135 3.54 -12.47 1.56
N ILE A 136 2.59 -12.19 2.46
CA ILE A 136 1.87 -13.21 3.23
C ILE A 136 1.16 -14.14 2.26
N PHE A 137 0.44 -13.60 1.28
CA PHE A 137 -0.24 -14.41 0.27
C PHE A 137 0.73 -15.29 -0.52
N ASP A 138 1.80 -14.71 -1.09
CA ASP A 138 2.80 -15.44 -1.87
C ASP A 138 3.48 -16.55 -1.02
N SER A 139 3.71 -16.28 0.27
CA SER A 139 4.28 -17.26 1.22
C SER A 139 3.32 -18.40 1.54
N LEU A 140 2.03 -18.11 1.75
CA LEU A 140 1.00 -19.13 2.07
C LEU A 140 0.73 -20.07 0.89
N VAL A 141 0.85 -19.57 -0.35
CA VAL A 141 0.65 -20.40 -1.56
C VAL A 141 1.84 -21.33 -1.84
N GLY A 142 2.92 -21.21 -1.06
CA GLY A 142 4.11 -22.04 -1.14
C GLY A 142 5.06 -21.66 -2.28
N GLU A 143 4.95 -20.45 -2.82
CA GLU A 143 5.87 -19.93 -3.82
C GLU A 143 7.10 -19.35 -3.09
N ARG A 144 8.22 -20.09 -3.09
CA ARG A 144 9.50 -19.57 -2.60
C ARG A 144 10.08 -18.65 -3.67
N TRP A 145 10.24 -17.37 -3.33
CA TRP A 145 10.75 -16.31 -4.21
C TRP A 145 12.13 -15.83 -3.83
#